data_AF-A0A252BLS1-F1
#
_entry.id   AF-A0A252BLS1-F1
#
_cell.length_a   1.000
_cell.length_b   1.000
_cell.length_c   1.000
_cell.angle_alpha   90.00
_cell.angle_beta   90.00
_cell.angle_gamma   90.00
#
_symmetry.space_group_name_H-M   'P 1'
#
loop_
_entity.id
_entity.type
_entity.pdbx_description
1 polymer ?
#
loop_
_entity_poly.entity_id
_entity_poly.type
_entity_poly.pdbx_seq_one_letter_code
_entity_poly.pdbx_strand_id
1 'polypeptide(L)' 'MLPGWTAEVNGTFIVPEVWDGLFERIPLPAGPTRIHFHFAPPGATFGWIATALGLILLWLGFHRVKAPATP' A
#
# COMPACT_ATOMS: atom_id res chain seq x y z
N MET A 1 16.78 1.30 -2.03
CA MET A 1 15.32 1.22 -2.05
C MET A 1 14.77 1.70 -0.74
N LEU A 2 14.36 2.97 -0.73
CA LEU A 2 13.63 3.64 0.32
C LEU A 2 12.37 2.80 0.60
N PRO A 3 12.21 2.26 1.82
CA PRO A 3 11.13 1.36 2.13
C PRO A 3 9.77 1.98 1.80
N GLY A 4 8.97 1.25 1.02
CA GLY A 4 7.63 1.68 0.62
C GLY A 4 7.56 2.57 -0.62
N TRP A 5 8.69 2.94 -1.22
CA TRP A 5 8.71 3.66 -2.50
C TRP A 5 8.83 2.70 -3.69
N THR A 6 8.03 2.92 -4.72
CA THR A 6 8.18 2.29 -6.02
C THR A 6 8.08 3.34 -7.13
N ALA A 7 8.73 3.09 -8.25
CA ALA A 7 8.72 3.98 -9.41
C ALA A 7 8.19 3.24 -10.63
N GLU A 8 7.36 3.93 -11.38
CA GLU A 8 6.82 3.49 -12.67
C GLU A 8 7.29 4.46 -13.74
N VAL A 9 7.91 3.94 -14.81
CA VAL A 9 8.37 4.70 -15.96
C VAL A 9 7.60 4.22 -17.19
N ASN A 10 6.81 5.11 -17.79
CA ASN A 10 6.00 4.81 -18.97
C ASN A 10 5.15 3.53 -18.83
N GLY A 11 4.52 3.29 -17.69
CA GLY A 11 3.70 2.08 -17.46
C GLY A 11 4.46 0.88 -16.89
N THR A 12 5.79 0.94 -16.79
CA THR A 12 6.62 -0.19 -16.35
C THR A 12 7.21 0.10 -14.98
N PHE A 13 6.95 -0.79 -14.01
CA PHE A 13 7.60 -0.72 -12.70
C PHE A 13 9.08 -1.06 -12.83
N ILE A 14 9.91 -0.20 -12.25
CA ILE A 14 11.35 -0.37 -12.24
C ILE A 14 11.86 -0.40 -10.80
N VAL A 15 12.95 -1.13 -10.60
CA VAL A 15 13.68 -1.13 -9.33
C VAL A 15 14.77 -0.08 -9.42
N PRO A 16 14.72 1.01 -8.63
CA PRO A 16 15.77 2.03 -8.64
C PRO A 16 17.11 1.44 -8.19
N GLU A 17 18.17 1.84 -8.87
CA GLU A 17 19.55 1.49 -8.50
C GLU A 17 20.06 2.43 -7.41
N VAL A 18 20.91 1.95 -6.51
CA VAL A 18 21.59 2.84 -5.55
C VAL A 18 22.74 3.54 -6.26
N TRP A 19 22.77 4.86 -6.20
CA TRP A 19 23.84 5.70 -6.72
C TRP A 19 24.52 6.44 -5.58
N ASP A 20 25.85 6.32 -5.55
CA ASP A 20 26.72 6.93 -4.53
C ASP A 20 26.32 6.58 -3.07
N GLY A 21 25.77 5.38 -2.87
CA GLY A 21 25.41 4.85 -1.55
C GLY A 21 24.22 5.52 -0.85
N LEU A 22 23.71 6.64 -1.38
CA LEU A 22 22.66 7.45 -0.73
C LEU A 22 21.46 7.70 -1.63
N PHE A 23 21.69 7.92 -2.92
CA PHE A 23 20.64 8.31 -3.86
C PHE A 23 20.08 7.10 -4.59
N GLU A 24 18.87 7.26 -5.10
CA GLU A 24 18.27 6.31 -6.03
C GLU A 24 18.33 6.88 -7.43
N ARG A 25 18.77 6.03 -8.36
CA ARG A 25 18.89 6.34 -9.77
C ARG A 25 17.90 5.50 -10.56
N ILE A 26 17.20 6.20 -11.43
CA ILE A 26 16.26 5.63 -12.39
C ILE A 26 16.81 5.92 -13.79
N PRO A 27 17.17 4.91 -14.59
CA PRO A 27 17.53 5.13 -15.97
C PRO A 27 16.29 5.53 -16.77
N LEU A 28 16.36 6.67 -17.45
CA LEU A 28 15.27 7.16 -18.29
C LEU A 28 15.59 6.93 -19.77
N PRO A 29 14.62 6.48 -20.58
CA PRO A 29 14.79 6.43 -22.02
C PRO A 29 14.89 7.84 -22.60
N ALA A 30 15.55 7.96 -23.76
CA ALA A 30 15.63 9.25 -24.46
C ALA A 30 14.23 9.70 -24.94
N GLY A 31 13.94 10.99 -24.76
CA GLY A 31 12.68 11.60 -25.18
C GLY A 31 11.65 11.78 -24.05
N PRO A 32 10.40 12.15 -24.39
CA PRO A 32 9.36 12.41 -23.41
C PRO A 32 9.08 11.18 -22.56
N THR A 33 9.21 11.33 -21.24
CA THR A 33 9.03 10.23 -20.29
C THR A 33 8.12 10.69 -19.16
N ARG A 34 7.15 9.83 -18.80
CA ARG A 34 6.28 10.04 -17.64
C ARG A 34 6.73 9.11 -16.52
N ILE A 35 6.95 9.68 -15.35
CA ILE A 35 7.40 8.97 -14.15
C ILE A 35 6.33 9.14 -13.09
N HIS A 36 5.90 8.04 -12.48
CA HIS A 36 5.03 8.05 -11.30
C HIS A 36 5.77 7.43 -10.13
N PHE A 37 5.74 8.14 -9.00
CA PHE A 37 6.25 7.65 -7.73
C PHE A 37 5.08 7.22 -6.86
N HIS A 38 5.08 5.98 -6.43
CA HIS A 38 4.07 5.43 -5.54
C HIS A 38 4.70 5.21 -4.17
N PHE A 39 4.01 5.69 -3.14
CA PHE A 39 4.39 5.45 -1.75
C PHE A 39 3.34 4.60 -1.05
N ALA A 40 3.77 3.45 -0.54
CA ALA A 40 2.98 2.57 0.30
C ALA A 40 3.81 2.24 1.56
N PRO A 41 3.42 2.73 2.75
CA PRO A 41 4.14 2.44 3.98
C PRO A 41 4.29 0.92 4.17
N PRO A 42 5.46 0.43 4.62
CA PRO A 42 5.63 -0.97 4.97
C PRO A 42 4.53 -1.42 5.95
N GLY A 43 3.77 -2.45 5.57
CA GLY A 43 2.69 -2.98 6.37
C GLY A 43 1.34 -2.26 6.27
N ALA A 44 1.19 -1.25 5.40
CA ALA A 44 -0.10 -0.60 5.15
C ALA A 44 -1.20 -1.61 4.76
N THR A 45 -0.86 -2.64 3.98
CA THR A 45 -1.77 -3.74 3.64
C THR A 45 -2.31 -4.47 4.88
N PHE A 46 -1.47 -4.73 5.88
CA PHE A 46 -1.92 -5.36 7.13
C PHE A 46 -2.84 -4.43 7.93
N GLY A 47 -2.57 -3.11 7.91
CA GLY A 47 -3.45 -2.12 8.52
C GLY A 47 -4.87 -2.15 7.92
N TRP A 48 -4.98 -2.24 6.60
CA TRP A 48 -6.27 -2.39 5.92
C TRP A 48 -6.96 -3.71 6.26
N ILE A 49 -6.22 -4.82 6.31
CA ILE A 49 -6.76 -6.13 6.72
C ILE A 49 -7.31 -6.07 8.15
N ALA A 50 -6.53 -5.52 9.10
CA ALA A 50 -6.94 -5.37 10.49
C ALA A 50 -8.19 -4.49 10.62
N THR A 51 -8.26 -3.41 9.83
CA THR A 51 -9.44 -2.53 9.78
C THR A 51 -10.67 -3.28 9.29
N ALA A 52 -10.56 -4.02 8.19
CA ALA A 52 -11.66 -4.83 7.66
C ALA A 52 -12.14 -5.87 8.68
N LEU A 53 -11.22 -6.58 9.34
CA LEU A 53 -11.55 -7.53 10.41
C LEU A 53 -12.27 -6.86 11.58
N GLY A 54 -11.79 -5.69 12.02
CA GLY A 54 -12.43 -4.91 13.08
C GLY A 54 -13.87 -4.54 12.72
N LEU A 55 -14.12 -4.11 11.48
CA LEU A 55 -15.47 -3.79 11.00
C LEU A 55 -16.39 -5.02 10.97
N ILE A 56 -15.89 -6.18 10.53
CA ILE A 56 -16.65 -7.44 10.52
C ILE A 56 -17.03 -7.84 11.95
N LEU A 57 -16.08 -7.79 12.89
CA LEU A 57 -16.32 -8.14 14.29
C LEU A 57 -17.32 -7.17 14.94
N LEU A 58 -17.18 -5.87 14.67
CA LEU A 58 -18.10 -4.85 15.15
C LEU A 58 -19.52 -5.10 14.65
N TRP A 59 -19.68 -5.39 13.36
CA TRP A 59 -20.96 -5.71 12.74
C TRP A 59 -21.60 -6.96 13.37
N LEU A 60 -20.84 -8.04 13.55
CA LEU A 60 -21.30 -9.25 14.23
C LEU A 60 -21.73 -8.98 15.68
N GLY A 61 -20.97 -8.12 16.39
CA GLY A 61 -21.31 -7.69 17.75
C GLY A 61 -22.68 -7.01 17.81
N PHE A 62 -22.94 -6.05 16.92
CA PHE A 62 -24.24 -5.37 16.87
C PHE A 62 -25.42 -6.29 16.52
N HIS A 63 -25.20 -7.33 15.70
CA HIS A 63 -26.25 -8.32 15.39
C HIS A 63 -26.52 -9.29 16.54
N ARG A 64 -25.51 -9.62 17.35
CA ARG A 64 -25.70 -10.46 18.54
C ARG A 64 -26.45 -9.74 19.66
N VAL A 65 -26.25 -8.43 19.81
CA VAL A 65 -26.99 -7.61 20.78
C VAL A 65 -28.48 -7.47 20.41
N LYS A 66 -28.83 -7.63 19.12
CA LYS A 66 -30.22 -7.59 18.64
C LYS A 66 -30.99 -8.91 18.79
N ALA A 67 -30.35 -10.02 19.13
CA ALA A 67 -31.09 -11.25 19.43
C ALA A 67 -31.82 -11.05 20.78
N PRO A 68 -33.16 -10.90 20.79
CA PRO A 68 -33.89 -10.75 22.04
C PRO A 68 -33.73 -12.04 22.84
N ALA A 69 -33.46 -11.93 24.14
CA ALA A 69 -33.72 -13.02 25.07
C ALA A 69 -35.20 -13.36 24.98
N THR A 70 -35.53 -14.48 24.34
CA THR A 70 -36.88 -15.03 24.35
C THR A 70 -37.20 -15.48 25.79
N PRO A 71 -38.37 -15.10 26.34
CA PRO A 71 -38.78 -15.46 27.70
C PRO A 71 -39.02 -16.96 27.87
#